data_AF-A0A084H1A6-F1
#
_entry.id   AF-A0A084H1A6-F1
#
_cell.length_a   1.000
_cell.length_b   1.000
_cell.length_c   1.000
_cell.angle_alpha   90.00
_cell.angle_beta   90.00
_cell.angle_gamma   90.00
#
_symmetry.space_group_name_H-M   'P 1'
#
loop_
_entity.id
_entity.type
_entity.pdbx_description
1 polymer ?
#
loop_
_entity_poly.entity_id
_entity_poly.type
_entity_poly.pdbx_seq_one_letter_code
_entity_poly.pdbx_strand_id
1 'polypeptide(L)'
;MFGESLSGLYEKIHKKEQELLDLKTAGAKLLSLYEDFSSNESLCMEPSLSANTFQGMNANGFERHREYEIFQAYRELKDEQLVQGISMVEYYINKTEDEIEELKNQIAALEAEEKAKND
;
A
#
# COMPACT_ATOMS: atom_id res chain seq x y z
N MET A 1 -10.48 -1.13 37.05
CA MET A 1 -9.90 -0.63 35.79
C MET A 1 -8.61 0.06 36.17
N PHE A 2 -7.47 -0.59 35.98
CA PHE A 2 -6.18 0.08 36.16
C PHE A 2 -6.05 1.04 34.98
N GLY A 3 -6.14 2.35 35.25
CA GLY A 3 -5.91 3.37 34.24
C GLY A 3 -4.57 3.13 33.59
N GLU A 4 -4.52 3.21 32.27
CA GLU A 4 -3.29 3.06 31.51
C GLU A 4 -2.25 4.05 32.05
N SER A 5 -1.06 3.58 32.42
CA SER A 5 -0.02 4.45 32.93
C SER A 5 0.49 5.35 31.81
N LEU A 6 0.94 6.56 32.15
CA LEU A 6 1.54 7.50 31.21
C LEU A 6 2.65 6.83 30.37
N SER A 7 3.49 6.03 31.02
CA SER A 7 4.52 5.20 30.38
C SER A 7 3.95 4.22 29.35
N GLY A 8 2.82 3.57 29.66
CA GLY A 8 2.15 2.65 28.74
C GLY A 8 1.57 3.35 27.50
N LEU A 9 1.08 4.58 27.65
CA LEU A 9 0.63 5.39 26.51
C LEU A 9 1.79 5.84 25.62
N TYR A 10 2.92 6.25 26.21
CA TYR A 10 4.13 6.57 25.45
C TYR A 10 4.67 5.35 24.67
N GLU A 11 4.66 4.16 25.28
CA GLU A 11 5.04 2.93 24.57
C GLU A 11 4.10 2.61 23.39
N LYS A 12 2.79 2.83 23.55
CA LYS A 12 1.82 2.66 22.47
C LYS A 12 2.07 3.63 21.32
N ILE A 13 2.33 4.90 21.61
CA ILE A 13 2.68 5.90 20.59
C ILE A 13 3.93 5.44 19.83
N HIS A 14 4.99 5.04 20.53
CA HIS A 14 6.22 4.61 19.88
C HIS A 14 5.97 3.40 18.96
N LYS A 15 5.14 2.44 19.38
CA LYS A 15 4.76 1.29 18.53
C LYS A 15 3.99 1.75 17.29
N LYS A 16 3.02 2.64 17.46
CA LYS A 16 2.22 3.19 16.36
C LYS A 16 3.05 4.02 15.38
N GLU A 17 4.01 4.80 15.87
CA GLU A 17 4.94 5.55 15.02
C GLU A 17 5.84 4.62 14.19
N GLN A 18 6.27 3.49 14.76
CA GLN A 18 6.99 2.46 14.00
C GLN A 18 6.09 1.78 12.96
N GLU A 19 4.86 1.40 13.32
CA GLU A 19 3.87 0.85 12.38
C GLU A 19 3.62 1.83 11.22
N LEU A 20 3.49 3.12 11.51
CA LEU A 20 3.32 4.18 10.51
C LEU A 20 4.52 4.27 9.56
N LEU A 21 5.73 4.18 10.08
CA LEU A 21 6.96 4.18 9.27
C LEU A 21 6.99 2.98 8.32
N ASP A 22 6.63 1.80 8.82
CA ASP A 22 6.59 0.57 8.03
C ASP A 22 5.52 0.65 6.93
N LEU A 23 4.33 1.18 7.26
CA LEU A 23 3.26 1.43 6.29
C LEU A 23 3.68 2.42 5.20
N LYS A 24 4.30 3.55 5.56
CA LYS A 24 4.81 4.53 4.58
C LYS A 24 5.87 3.91 3.66
N THR A 25 6.74 3.06 4.22
CA THR A 25 7.75 2.33 3.45
C THR A 25 7.10 1.33 2.50
N ALA A 26 6.08 0.59 2.93
CA ALA A 26 5.34 -0.32 2.09
C ALA A 26 4.59 0.40 0.96
N GLY A 27 3.95 1.54 1.26
CA GLY A 27 3.27 2.38 0.27
C GLY A 27 4.23 2.87 -0.82
N ALA A 28 5.41 3.36 -0.45
CA ALA A 28 6.43 3.77 -1.41
C ALA A 28 6.88 2.63 -2.33
N LYS A 29 7.04 1.41 -1.78
CA LYS A 29 7.39 0.22 -2.58
C LYS A 29 6.27 -0.15 -3.55
N LEU A 30 5.01 -0.11 -3.13
CA LEU A 30 3.86 -0.41 -3.99
C LEU A 30 3.72 0.62 -5.12
N LEU A 31 3.97 1.91 -4.84
CA LEU A 31 3.98 2.96 -5.87
C LEU A 31 5.09 2.74 -6.90
N SER A 32 6.31 2.40 -6.44
CA SER A 32 7.41 2.05 -7.34
C SER A 32 7.06 0.84 -8.21
N LEU A 33 6.42 -0.19 -7.64
CA LEU A 33 5.96 -1.34 -8.41
C LEU A 33 4.90 -0.93 -9.44
N TYR A 34 3.94 -0.07 -9.08
CA TYR A 34 2.96 0.42 -10.03
C TYR A 34 3.59 1.18 -11.22
N GLU A 35 4.61 2.01 -10.95
CA GLU A 35 5.38 2.69 -12.00
C GLU A 35 6.14 1.71 -12.90
N ASP A 36 6.76 0.68 -12.31
CA ASP A 36 7.43 -0.39 -13.05
C ASP A 36 6.45 -1.16 -13.94
N PHE A 37 5.27 -1.51 -13.41
CA PHE A 37 4.23 -2.18 -14.19
C PHE A 37 3.68 -1.28 -15.32
N SER A 38 3.53 0.01 -15.05
CA SER A 38 3.09 0.97 -16.07
C SER A 38 4.11 1.12 -17.19
N SER A 39 5.40 1.13 -16.85
CA SER A 39 6.49 1.30 -17.81
C SER A 39 6.73 0.05 -18.67
N ASN A 40 6.42 -1.13 -18.14
CA ASN A 40 6.68 -2.42 -18.80
C ASN A 40 5.45 -3.05 -19.45
N GLU A 41 4.28 -2.41 -19.38
CA GLU A 41 3.02 -2.93 -19.93
C GLU A 41 3.12 -3.27 -21.43
N SER A 42 3.84 -2.46 -22.21
CA SER A 42 4.03 -2.71 -23.64
C SER A 42 4.81 -3.99 -23.92
N LEU A 43 5.67 -4.44 -23.00
CA LEU A 43 6.47 -5.67 -23.16
C LEU A 43 5.60 -6.93 -23.19
N CYS A 44 4.39 -6.88 -22.61
CA CYS A 44 3.43 -7.98 -22.72
C CYS A 44 2.95 -8.19 -24.16
N MET A 45 3.11 -7.19 -25.03
CA MET A 45 2.71 -7.24 -26.43
C MET A 45 3.89 -7.25 -27.42
N GLU A 46 5.12 -7.27 -26.91
CA GLU A 46 6.35 -7.31 -27.72
C GLU A 46 7.04 -8.69 -27.71
N PRO A 47 7.66 -9.09 -28.84
CA PRO A 47 7.54 -8.50 -30.17
C PRO A 47 6.17 -8.83 -30.80
N SER A 48 5.68 -7.95 -31.68
CA SER A 48 4.47 -8.21 -32.45
C SER A 48 4.65 -9.43 -33.36
N LEU A 49 3.79 -10.45 -33.24
CA LEU A 49 3.73 -11.59 -34.18
C LEU A 49 2.68 -11.28 -35.25
N SER A 50 3.03 -10.34 -36.11
CA SER A 50 2.26 -9.98 -37.29
C SER A 50 2.54 -10.96 -38.43
N ALA A 51 1.78 -10.85 -39.53
CA ALA A 51 2.03 -11.59 -40.78
C ALA A 51 3.46 -11.42 -41.32
N ASN A 52 4.20 -10.39 -40.88
CA ASN A 52 5.57 -10.11 -41.27
C ASN A 52 6.62 -10.74 -40.34
N THR A 53 6.23 -11.29 -39.18
CA THR A 53 7.12 -11.83 -38.14
C THR A 53 6.84 -13.29 -37.78
N PHE A 54 5.58 -13.79 -37.87
CA PHE A 54 5.25 -15.21 -37.70
C PHE A 54 3.87 -15.54 -38.30
N GLN A 55 3.75 -16.56 -39.16
CA GLN A 55 2.49 -16.90 -39.86
C GLN A 55 1.92 -18.27 -39.45
N GLY A 56 0.58 -18.40 -39.47
CA GLY A 56 -0.15 -19.66 -39.33
C GLY A 56 -1.23 -19.64 -38.24
N MET A 57 -2.09 -20.67 -38.22
CA MET A 57 -3.18 -20.78 -37.25
C MET A 57 -2.69 -20.78 -35.80
N ASN A 58 -1.51 -21.38 -35.55
CA ASN A 58 -0.87 -21.38 -34.23
C ASN A 58 -0.36 -20.00 -33.80
N ALA A 59 0.12 -19.18 -34.75
CA ALA A 59 0.54 -17.80 -34.50
C ALA A 59 -0.66 -16.95 -34.05
N ASN A 60 -1.78 -17.07 -34.78
CA ASN A 60 -3.03 -16.39 -34.44
C ASN A 60 -3.64 -16.90 -33.11
N GLY A 61 -3.44 -18.18 -32.78
CA GLY A 61 -3.82 -18.74 -31.49
C GLY A 61 -3.03 -18.15 -30.34
N PHE A 62 -1.71 -18.06 -30.50
CA PHE A 62 -0.81 -17.49 -29.50
C PHE A 62 -1.07 -15.98 -29.27
N GLU A 63 -1.24 -15.20 -30.33
CA GLU A 63 -1.56 -13.76 -30.24
C GLU A 63 -2.84 -13.51 -29.44
N ARG A 64 -3.90 -14.31 -29.69
CA ARG A 64 -5.13 -14.25 -28.88
C ARG A 64 -4.87 -14.60 -27.42
N HIS A 65 -4.12 -15.67 -27.14
CA HIS A 65 -3.80 -16.03 -25.75
C HIS A 65 -2.99 -14.93 -25.05
N ARG A 66 -2.07 -14.27 -25.77
CA ARG A 66 -1.29 -13.13 -25.24
C ARG A 66 -2.18 -11.93 -24.93
N GLU A 67 -3.11 -11.59 -25.81
CA GLU A 67 -4.03 -10.45 -25.63
C GLU A 67 -5.09 -10.69 -24.56
N TYR A 68 -5.73 -11.86 -24.55
CA TYR A 68 -6.89 -12.12 -23.68
C TYR A 68 -6.53 -12.72 -22.33
N GLU A 69 -5.38 -13.37 -22.19
CA GLU A 69 -4.97 -13.98 -20.92
C GLU A 69 -3.80 -13.21 -20.30
N ILE A 70 -2.67 -13.09 -21.00
CA ILE A 70 -1.47 -12.49 -20.41
C ILE A 70 -1.65 -10.99 -20.18
N PHE A 71 -2.06 -10.25 -21.20
CA PHE A 71 -2.21 -8.80 -21.12
C PHE A 71 -3.35 -8.41 -20.16
N GLN A 72 -4.46 -9.14 -20.17
CA GLN A 72 -5.56 -8.90 -19.23
C GLN A 72 -5.14 -9.20 -17.78
N ALA A 73 -4.49 -10.33 -17.51
CA ALA A 73 -4.03 -10.64 -16.15
C ALA A 73 -2.97 -9.62 -15.66
N TYR A 74 -2.12 -9.14 -16.56
CA TYR A 74 -1.17 -8.07 -16.26
C TYR A 74 -1.87 -6.78 -15.85
N ARG A 75 -2.90 -6.39 -16.61
CA ARG A 75 -3.71 -5.21 -16.31
C ARG A 75 -4.54 -5.38 -15.04
N GLU A 76 -5.10 -6.55 -14.78
CA GLU A 76 -5.80 -6.83 -13.53
C GLU A 76 -4.85 -6.65 -12.32
N LEU A 77 -3.63 -7.18 -12.42
CA LEU A 77 -2.63 -7.02 -11.38
C LEU A 77 -2.26 -5.54 -11.16
N LYS A 78 -2.08 -4.77 -12.25
CA LYS A 78 -1.68 -3.36 -12.20
C LYS A 78 -2.82 -2.41 -11.80
N ASP A 79 -3.92 -2.45 -12.55
CA ASP A 79 -5.02 -1.49 -12.49
C ASP A 79 -6.02 -1.81 -11.37
N GLU A 80 -6.06 -3.06 -10.89
CA GLU A 80 -6.98 -3.47 -9.83
C GLU A 80 -6.24 -3.84 -8.55
N GLN A 81 -5.43 -4.90 -8.57
CA GLN A 81 -4.86 -5.46 -7.33
C GLN A 81 -3.83 -4.52 -6.69
N LEU A 82 -2.91 -3.94 -7.48
CA LEU A 82 -1.93 -2.98 -6.97
C LEU A 82 -2.60 -1.68 -6.51
N VAL A 83 -3.55 -1.16 -7.28
CA VAL A 83 -4.32 0.04 -6.89
C VAL A 83 -5.06 -0.18 -5.57
N GLN A 84 -5.76 -1.32 -5.43
CA GLN A 84 -6.42 -1.68 -4.17
C GLN A 84 -5.43 -1.80 -3.01
N GLY A 85 -4.26 -2.40 -3.24
CA GLY A 85 -3.20 -2.52 -2.24
C GLY A 85 -2.69 -1.15 -1.79
N ILE A 86 -2.45 -0.23 -2.72
CA ILE A 86 -2.02 1.15 -2.44
C ILE A 86 -3.09 1.88 -1.62
N SER A 87 -4.35 1.86 -2.06
CA SER A 87 -5.46 2.51 -1.34
C SER A 87 -5.65 1.95 0.07
N MET A 88 -5.45 0.64 0.25
CA MET A 88 -5.53 0.00 1.57
C MET A 88 -4.40 0.50 2.50
N VAL A 89 -3.18 0.61 1.99
CA VAL A 89 -2.05 1.14 2.77
C VAL A 89 -2.28 2.60 3.13
N GLU A 90 -2.73 3.44 2.19
CA GLU A 90 -3.08 4.84 2.46
C GLU A 90 -4.16 4.98 3.53
N TYR A 91 -5.19 4.13 3.47
CA TYR A 91 -6.23 4.09 4.50
C TYR A 91 -5.65 3.79 5.88
N TYR A 92 -4.77 2.79 6.01
CA TYR A 92 -4.15 2.45 7.28
C TYR A 92 -3.13 3.47 7.77
N ILE A 93 -2.46 4.20 6.87
CA ILE A 93 -1.61 5.36 7.22
C ILE A 93 -2.47 6.40 7.93
N ASN A 94 -3.54 6.86 7.28
CA ASN A 94 -4.43 7.89 7.85
C ASN A 94 -5.02 7.44 9.19
N LYS A 95 -5.51 6.19 9.25
CA LYS A 95 -6.05 5.63 10.48
C LYS A 95 -5.01 5.60 11.62
N THR A 96 -3.77 5.22 11.31
CA THR A 96 -2.70 5.15 12.33
C THR A 96 -2.30 6.54 12.79
N GLU A 97 -2.31 7.55 11.91
CA GLU A 97 -2.07 8.95 12.26
C GLU A 97 -3.16 9.48 13.21
N ASP A 98 -4.44 9.18 12.92
CA ASP A 98 -5.57 9.52 13.80
C ASP A 98 -5.44 8.86 15.18
N GLU A 99 -5.09 7.56 15.22
CA GLU A 99 -4.86 6.82 16.47
C GLU A 99 -3.70 7.42 17.30
N ILE A 100 -2.63 7.87 16.64
CA ILE A 100 -1.50 8.56 17.31
C ILE A 100 -1.96 9.90 17.89
N GLU A 101 -2.75 10.68 17.16
CA GLU A 101 -3.27 11.96 17.64
C GLU A 101 -4.18 11.76 18.86
N GLU A 102 -5.06 10.75 18.83
CA GLU A 102 -5.90 10.41 19.97
C GLU A 102 -5.07 10.06 21.21
N LEU A 103 -4.03 9.23 21.05
CA LEU A 103 -3.13 8.88 22.14
C LEU A 103 -2.38 10.11 22.70
N LYS A 104 -1.94 11.03 21.84
CA LYS A 104 -1.29 12.28 22.26
C LYS A 104 -2.24 13.16 23.09
N ASN A 105 -3.50 13.26 22.69
CA ASN A 105 -4.52 13.99 23.45
C ASN A 105 -4.80 13.35 24.81
N GLN A 106 -4.82 12.02 24.89
CA GLN A 106 -4.98 11.30 26.17
C GLN A 106 -3.79 11.55 27.11
N ILE A 107 -2.56 11.54 26.60
CA ILE A 107 -1.36 11.87 27.39
C ILE A 107 -1.45 13.29 27.92
N ALA A 108 -1.76 14.27 27.06
CA ALA A 108 -1.84 15.67 27.47
C ALA A 108 -2.89 15.90 28.57
N ALA A 109 -4.03 15.21 28.51
CA ALA A 109 -5.05 15.26 29.55
C ALA A 109 -4.55 14.69 30.88
N LEU A 110 -3.89 13.53 30.85
CA LEU A 110 -3.34 12.89 32.05
C LEU A 110 -2.20 13.70 32.68
N GLU A 111 -1.32 14.30 31.88
CA GLU A 111 -0.24 15.17 32.37
C GLU A 111 -0.80 16.42 33.06
N ALA A 112 -1.87 17.01 32.50
CA ALA A 112 -2.54 18.14 33.12
C ALA A 112 -3.20 17.77 34.45
N GLU A 113 -3.83 16.59 34.53
CA GLU A 113 -4.40 16.07 35.79
C GLU A 113 -3.33 15.79 36.85
N GLU A 114 -2.20 15.18 36.48
CA GLU A 114 -1.11 14.93 37.43
C GLU A 114 -0.50 16.23 37.95
N LYS A 115 -0.33 17.23 37.09
CA LYS A 115 0.16 18.54 37.49
C LYS A 115 -0.79 19.24 38.46
N ALA A 116 -2.09 19.23 38.17
CA ALA A 116 -3.11 19.84 39.04
C ALA A 116 -3.27 19.15 40.41
N LYS A 117 -2.83 17.89 40.55
CA LYS A 117 -2.82 17.18 41.84
C LYS A 117 -1.57 17.45 42.68
N ASN A 118 -0.50 17.91 42.05
CA ASN A 118 0.80 18.17 42.69
C ASN A 118 1.00 19.66 43.06
N ASP A 119 0.10 20.54 42.61
CA ASP A 119 -0.01 21.96 42.98
C ASP A 119 -1.03 22.16 44.13
#